data_AF-A0A0A9Z836-F1
#
_entry.id   AF-A0A0A9Z836-F1
#
_cell.length_a   1.000
_cell.length_b   1.000
_cell.length_c   1.000
_cell.angle_alpha   90.00
_cell.angle_beta   90.00
_cell.angle_gamma   90.00
#
_symmetry.space_group_name_H-M   'P 1'
#
loop_
_entity.id
_entity.type
_entity.pdbx_description
1 polymer ?
#
loop_
_entity_poly.entity_id
_entity_poly.type
_entity_poly.pdbx_seq_one_letter_code
_entity_poly.pdbx_strand_id
1 'polypeptide(L)'
;VLHKWREQHDQYPAGHKYKSLFPPPSKQKWFQYISDPHSKHFYKTITRLRSGHGLCNQYLHKIMPERFAPTCPRCSEDESLEHIILVCPALITSREILLQKITATSDTILQPLNLDSLMSSGEVAIYKAIFDFLRQNNINI
;
A
#
# COMPACT_ATOMS: atom_id res chain seq x y z
N VAL A 1 -9.60 -29.94 4.15
CA VAL A 1 -8.86 -29.75 2.88
C VAL A 1 -8.26 -28.34 2.82
N LEU A 2 -7.15 -28.10 3.53
CA LEU A 2 -6.40 -26.83 3.44
C LEU A 2 -5.38 -26.85 2.29
N HIS A 3 -4.93 -28.06 1.91
CA HIS A 3 -3.91 -28.28 0.88
C HIS A 3 -4.31 -27.80 -0.51
N LYS A 4 -5.53 -28.17 -0.96
CA LYS A 4 -5.99 -27.90 -2.33
C LYS A 4 -6.06 -26.40 -2.67
N TRP A 5 -6.49 -25.56 -1.73
CA TRP A 5 -6.58 -24.11 -1.99
C TRP A 5 -5.20 -23.44 -2.02
N ARG A 6 -4.25 -23.88 -1.18
CA ARG A 6 -2.87 -23.38 -1.23
C ARG A 6 -2.20 -23.75 -2.54
N GLU A 7 -2.33 -24.99 -2.98
CA GLU A 7 -1.81 -25.44 -4.28
C GLU A 7 -2.42 -24.61 -5.44
N GLN A 8 -3.73 -24.39 -5.43
CA GLN A 8 -4.39 -23.52 -6.41
C GLN A 8 -3.89 -22.08 -6.36
N HIS A 9 -3.71 -21.52 -5.16
CA HIS A 9 -3.16 -20.18 -4.98
C HIS A 9 -1.76 -20.09 -5.57
N ASP A 10 -0.88 -21.04 -5.26
CA ASP A 10 0.52 -21.03 -5.67
C ASP A 10 0.65 -21.20 -7.19
N GLN A 11 -0.17 -22.07 -7.79
CA GLN A 11 -0.22 -22.32 -9.23
C GLN A 11 -0.93 -21.22 -10.04
N TYR A 12 -1.64 -20.29 -9.39
CA TYR A 12 -2.37 -19.25 -10.12
C TYR A 12 -1.40 -18.30 -10.87
N PRO A 13 -1.60 -18.00 -12.16
CA PRO A 13 -0.62 -17.27 -12.97
C PRO A 13 -0.51 -15.76 -12.67
N ALA A 14 -1.37 -15.22 -11.81
CA ALA A 14 -1.37 -13.80 -11.46
C ALA A 14 -1.06 -13.58 -9.97
N GLY A 15 -0.84 -12.31 -9.60
CA GLY A 15 -0.61 -11.92 -8.22
C GLY A 15 0.80 -12.23 -7.70
N HIS A 16 1.78 -12.47 -8.59
CA HIS A 16 3.17 -12.75 -8.23
C HIS A 16 3.72 -11.78 -7.17
N LYS A 17 3.45 -10.49 -7.33
CA LYS A 17 3.83 -9.45 -6.36
C LYS A 17 3.23 -9.69 -4.96
N TYR A 18 1.93 -10.00 -4.86
CA TYR A 18 1.31 -10.27 -3.56
C TYR A 18 1.91 -11.54 -2.93
N LYS A 19 2.12 -12.60 -3.74
CA LYS A 19 2.72 -13.85 -3.28
C LYS A 19 4.16 -13.69 -2.79
N SER A 20 4.94 -12.79 -3.40
CA SER A 20 6.32 -12.54 -2.99
C SER A 20 6.43 -11.70 -1.71
N LEU A 21 5.40 -10.92 -1.36
CA LEU A 21 5.45 -9.97 -0.25
C LEU A 21 4.75 -10.47 1.03
N PHE A 22 3.83 -11.43 0.92
CA PHE A 22 2.97 -11.83 2.03
C PHE A 22 2.95 -13.34 2.22
N PRO A 23 2.71 -13.81 3.46
CA PRO A 23 2.58 -15.23 3.72
C PRO A 23 1.41 -15.83 2.92
N PRO A 24 1.45 -17.16 2.64
CA PRO A 24 0.36 -17.86 1.98
C PRO A 24 -0.98 -17.60 2.69
N PRO A 25 -2.08 -17.50 1.93
CA PRO A 25 -3.37 -17.20 2.51
C PRO A 25 -3.77 -18.23 3.58
N SER A 26 -4.40 -17.74 4.64
CA SER A 26 -4.96 -18.54 5.72
C SER A 26 -6.46 -18.29 5.82
N LYS A 27 -7.15 -19.06 6.67
CA LYS A 27 -8.57 -18.79 6.98
C LYS A 27 -8.77 -17.48 7.75
N GLN A 28 -7.69 -16.95 8.32
CA GLN A 28 -7.69 -15.72 9.08
C GLN A 28 -7.42 -14.51 8.19
N LYS A 29 -8.08 -13.40 8.52
CA LYS A 29 -7.85 -12.12 7.85
C LYS A 29 -6.47 -11.58 8.24
N TRP A 30 -5.82 -10.86 7.33
CA TRP A 30 -4.48 -10.30 7.59
C TRP A 30 -4.45 -9.34 8.78
N PHE A 31 -5.58 -8.73 9.13
CA PHE A 31 -5.71 -7.78 10.24
C PHE A 31 -6.31 -8.40 11.51
N GLN A 32 -6.40 -9.73 11.61
CA GLN A 32 -7.04 -10.37 12.77
C GLN A 32 -6.31 -10.07 14.10
N TYR A 33 -5.00 -9.86 14.06
CA TYR A 33 -4.18 -9.56 15.25
C TYR A 33 -4.21 -8.09 15.67
N ILE A 34 -4.87 -7.22 14.91
CA ILE A 34 -4.94 -5.79 15.25
C ILE A 34 -5.97 -5.61 16.36
N SER A 35 -5.49 -5.29 17.57
CA SER A 35 -6.33 -5.09 18.75
C SER A 35 -7.16 -3.80 18.68
N ASP A 36 -6.59 -2.76 18.08
CA ASP A 36 -7.20 -1.44 18.06
C ASP A 36 -8.21 -1.32 16.89
N PRO A 37 -9.45 -0.90 17.16
CA PRO A 37 -10.46 -0.79 16.12
C PRO A 37 -10.14 0.38 15.18
N HIS A 38 -9.79 0.07 13.94
CA HIS A 38 -9.71 1.05 12.86
C HIS A 38 -11.01 1.12 12.02
N SER A 39 -11.18 2.23 11.31
CA SER A 39 -12.32 2.42 10.40
C SER A 39 -12.32 1.40 9.25
N LYS A 40 -13.51 1.11 8.68
CA LYS A 40 -13.62 0.29 7.44
C LYS A 40 -12.76 0.87 6.30
N HIS A 41 -12.63 2.19 6.25
CA HIS A 41 -11.82 2.89 5.24
C HIS A 41 -10.34 2.54 5.37
N PHE A 42 -9.80 2.49 6.59
CA PHE A 42 -8.42 2.05 6.85
C PHE A 42 -8.16 0.66 6.26
N TYR A 43 -8.95 -0.35 6.65
CA TYR A 43 -8.74 -1.72 6.17
C TYR A 43 -8.85 -1.84 4.65
N LYS A 44 -9.79 -1.09 4.04
CA LYS A 44 -9.94 -1.03 2.59
C LYS A 44 -8.70 -0.44 1.92
N THR A 45 -8.20 0.69 2.40
CA THR A 45 -7.02 1.37 1.85
C THR A 45 -5.78 0.49 2.00
N ILE A 46 -5.51 -0.07 3.17
CA ILE A 46 -4.34 -0.95 3.36
C ILE A 46 -4.44 -2.21 2.50
N THR A 47 -5.63 -2.80 2.36
CA THR A 47 -5.82 -3.96 1.47
C THR A 47 -5.51 -3.62 0.00
N ARG A 48 -5.90 -2.42 -0.47
CA ARG A 48 -5.57 -1.94 -1.82
C ARG A 48 -4.07 -1.72 -2.00
N LEU A 49 -3.40 -1.12 -1.02
CA LEU A 49 -1.94 -0.93 -1.06
C LEU A 49 -1.20 -2.28 -1.09
N ARG A 50 -1.56 -3.21 -0.19
CA ARG A 50 -0.99 -4.57 -0.15
C ARG A 50 -1.16 -5.31 -1.47
N SER A 51 -2.29 -5.13 -2.15
CA SER A 51 -2.56 -5.80 -3.43
C SER A 51 -2.07 -5.04 -4.66
N GLY A 52 -1.50 -3.84 -4.51
CA GLY A 52 -1.11 -2.99 -5.63
C GLY A 52 -2.29 -2.45 -6.45
N HIS A 53 -3.51 -2.49 -5.90
CA HIS A 53 -4.76 -2.03 -6.54
C HIS A 53 -5.21 -0.68 -6.01
N GLY A 54 -4.26 0.22 -5.79
CA GLY A 54 -4.59 1.58 -5.42
C GLY A 54 -5.05 2.37 -6.63
N LEU A 55 -6.10 3.19 -6.46
CA LEU A 55 -6.69 4.00 -7.53
C LEU A 55 -5.82 5.22 -7.91
N CYS A 56 -4.51 5.05 -8.12
CA CYS A 56 -3.66 6.10 -8.65
C CYS A 56 -3.90 6.31 -10.15
N ASN A 57 -3.56 7.48 -10.65
CA ASN A 57 -3.78 7.88 -12.03
C ASN A 57 -3.13 6.93 -13.05
N GLN A 58 -1.94 6.40 -12.78
CA GLN A 58 -1.35 5.37 -13.65
C GLN A 58 -2.22 4.10 -13.73
N TYR A 59 -2.83 3.67 -12.62
CA TYR A 59 -3.74 2.53 -12.62
C TYR A 59 -5.07 2.87 -13.31
N LEU A 60 -5.63 4.04 -13.02
CA LEU A 60 -6.89 4.51 -13.62
C LEU A 60 -6.76 4.69 -15.13
N HIS A 61 -5.64 5.24 -15.61
CA HIS A 61 -5.36 5.37 -17.04
C HIS A 61 -5.28 4.01 -17.74
N LYS A 62 -4.70 2.97 -17.10
CA LYS A 62 -4.67 1.62 -17.67
C LYS A 62 -6.07 1.02 -17.89
N ILE A 63 -7.05 1.36 -17.05
CA ILE A 63 -8.41 0.80 -17.14
C ILE A 63 -9.42 1.74 -17.83
N MET A 64 -9.16 3.04 -17.85
CA MET A 64 -10.02 4.09 -18.41
C MET A 64 -9.16 5.22 -19.01
N PRO A 65 -8.40 4.95 -20.10
CA PRO A 65 -7.39 5.88 -20.62
C PRO A 65 -7.98 7.23 -21.06
N GLU A 66 -9.20 7.22 -21.60
CA GLU A 66 -9.92 8.42 -22.06
C GLU A 66 -10.37 9.36 -20.93
N ARG A 67 -10.36 8.89 -19.68
CA ARG A 67 -10.87 9.65 -18.52
C ARG A 67 -9.79 10.18 -17.60
N PHE A 68 -8.60 9.60 -17.65
CA PHE A 68 -7.53 9.88 -16.69
C PHE A 68 -6.20 10.01 -17.42
N ALA A 69 -5.45 11.07 -17.15
CA ALA A 69 -4.03 11.11 -17.49
C ALA A 69 -3.25 10.23 -16.49
N PRO A 70 -2.14 9.58 -16.89
CA PRO A 70 -1.34 8.76 -15.97
C PRO A 70 -0.49 9.59 -15.00
N THR A 71 -0.46 10.91 -15.17
CA THR A 71 0.40 11.84 -14.42
C THR A 71 -0.25 12.34 -13.13
N CYS A 72 0.59 12.76 -12.19
CA CYS A 72 0.20 13.27 -10.89
C CYS A 72 -0.38 14.69 -11.05
N PRO A 73 -1.56 14.98 -10.50
CA PRO A 73 -2.18 16.31 -10.65
C PRO A 73 -1.45 17.40 -9.85
N ARG A 74 -0.45 17.03 -9.03
CA ARG A 74 0.29 17.96 -8.17
C ARG A 74 1.67 18.34 -8.69
N CYS A 75 2.28 17.47 -9.51
CA CYS A 75 3.64 17.69 -10.00
C CYS A 75 3.88 17.24 -11.45
N SER A 76 2.86 16.72 -12.13
CA SER A 76 2.88 16.33 -13.56
C SER A 76 3.80 15.16 -13.94
N GLU A 77 4.51 14.55 -13.00
CA GLU A 77 5.24 13.28 -13.18
C GLU A 77 4.31 12.05 -13.19
N ASP A 78 4.76 10.90 -13.67
CA ASP A 78 3.98 9.65 -13.64
C ASP A 78 3.52 9.26 -12.23
N GLU A 79 2.22 9.03 -12.05
CA GLU A 79 1.63 8.80 -10.73
C GLU A 79 1.43 7.31 -10.43
N SER A 80 2.40 6.74 -9.73
CA SER A 80 2.26 5.45 -9.04
C SER A 80 1.93 5.62 -7.54
N LEU A 81 1.56 4.53 -6.87
CA LEU A 81 1.41 4.53 -5.40
C LEU A 81 2.73 4.86 -4.70
N GLU A 82 3.85 4.34 -5.23
CA GLU A 82 5.20 4.69 -4.80
C GLU A 82 5.43 6.19 -4.95
N HIS A 83 5.02 6.76 -6.09
CA HIS A 83 5.15 8.19 -6.33
C HIS A 83 4.40 8.99 -5.27
N ILE A 84 3.13 8.70 -5.05
CA ILE A 84 2.29 9.40 -4.06
C ILE A 84 2.92 9.36 -2.66
N ILE A 85 3.38 8.19 -2.21
CA ILE A 85 3.79 7.99 -0.81
C ILE A 85 5.24 8.41 -0.58
N LEU A 86 6.12 8.13 -1.56
CA LEU A 86 7.58 8.17 -1.36
C LEU A 86 8.35 9.08 -2.32
N VAL A 87 7.75 9.65 -3.38
CA VAL A 87 8.49 10.44 -4.40
C VAL A 87 7.95 11.86 -4.63
N CYS A 88 6.63 12.04 -4.69
CA CYS A 88 5.94 13.25 -5.17
C CYS A 88 6.45 14.56 -4.53
N PRO A 89 7.17 15.43 -5.25
CA PRO A 89 7.80 16.62 -4.66
C PRO A 89 6.80 17.56 -3.98
N ALA A 90 5.56 17.62 -4.49
CA ALA A 90 4.48 18.41 -3.89
C ALA A 90 4.04 17.93 -2.49
N LEU A 91 4.46 16.73 -2.07
CA LEU A 91 4.11 16.11 -0.79
C LEU A 91 5.32 16.00 0.16
N ILE A 92 6.43 16.69 -0.12
CA ILE A 92 7.69 16.54 0.63
C ILE A 92 7.53 16.77 2.13
N THR A 93 6.89 17.86 2.55
CA THR A 93 6.70 18.19 3.97
C THR A 93 5.83 17.16 4.70
N SER A 94 4.75 16.69 4.07
CA SER A 94 3.95 15.60 4.64
C SER A 94 4.71 14.29 4.70
N ARG A 95 5.59 14.03 3.72
CA ARG A 95 6.40 12.83 3.68
C ARG A 95 7.47 12.83 4.76
N GLU A 96 8.07 13.97 5.08
CA GLU A 96 9.01 14.07 6.20
C GLU A 96 8.35 13.63 7.52
N ILE A 97 7.11 14.06 7.77
CA ILE A 97 6.32 13.64 8.94
C ILE A 97 6.02 12.13 8.88
N LEU A 98 5.66 11.60 7.71
CA LEU A 98 5.44 10.17 7.51
C LEU A 98 6.72 9.38 7.84
N LEU A 99 7.87 9.78 7.31
CA LEU A 99 9.15 9.11 7.51
C LEU A 99 9.59 9.17 8.97
N GLN A 100 9.42 10.31 9.65
CA GLN A 100 9.66 10.42 11.10
C GLN A 100 8.83 9.40 11.90
N LYS A 101 7.54 9.25 11.57
CA LYS A 101 6.68 8.25 12.24
C LYS A 101 7.12 6.82 11.96
N ILE A 102 7.55 6.51 10.74
CA ILE A 102 8.03 5.18 10.36
C ILE A 102 9.32 4.87 11.12
N THR A 103 10.30 5.78 11.11
CA THR A 103 11.59 5.59 11.79
C THR A 103 11.43 5.53 13.32
N ALA A 104 10.48 6.27 13.89
CA ALA A 104 10.23 6.23 15.33
C ALA A 104 9.55 4.91 15.79
N THR A 105 8.95 4.15 14.87
CA THR A 105 8.21 2.93 15.23
C THR A 105 8.91 1.64 14.82
N SER A 106 9.88 1.70 13.90
CA SER A 106 10.58 0.50 13.45
C SER A 106 12.04 0.56 13.88
N ASP A 107 12.42 -0.36 14.77
CA ASP A 107 13.83 -0.59 15.15
C ASP A 107 14.66 -1.16 13.99
N THR A 108 14.00 -1.63 12.93
CA THR A 108 14.64 -2.17 11.73
C THR A 108 14.68 -1.11 10.63
N ILE A 109 15.85 -0.88 10.07
CA ILE A 109 15.97 -0.05 8.88
C ILE A 109 15.30 -0.81 7.74
N LEU A 110 14.14 -0.34 7.28
CA LEU A 110 13.47 -0.86 6.10
C LEU A 110 14.32 -0.49 4.88
N GLN A 111 15.13 -1.45 4.41
CA GLN A 111 15.96 -1.31 3.22
C GLN A 111 15.63 -2.43 2.23
N PRO A 112 15.38 -2.10 0.95
CA PRO A 112 15.22 -0.74 0.41
C PRO A 112 13.94 -0.07 0.95
N LEU A 113 13.98 1.23 1.23
CA LEU A 113 12.79 1.99 1.59
C LEU A 113 11.92 2.22 0.34
N ASN A 114 10.99 1.30 0.12
CA ASN A 114 9.97 1.38 -0.92
C ASN A 114 8.60 0.92 -0.40
N LEU A 115 7.52 1.15 -1.16
CA LEU A 115 6.18 0.80 -0.71
C LEU A 115 6.04 -0.70 -0.41
N ASP A 116 6.73 -1.55 -1.15
CA ASP A 116 6.65 -3.00 -0.96
C ASP A 116 7.22 -3.43 0.39
N SER A 117 8.39 -2.90 0.78
CA SER A 117 9.00 -3.11 2.09
C SER A 117 8.13 -2.59 3.25
N LEU A 118 7.51 -1.42 3.06
CA LEU A 118 6.60 -0.83 4.05
C LEU A 118 5.36 -1.72 4.20
N MET A 119 4.80 -2.21 3.11
CA MET A 119 3.61 -3.06 3.13
C MET A 119 3.91 -4.46 3.69
N SER A 120 5.03 -5.07 3.32
CA SER A 120 5.41 -6.42 3.78
C SER A 120 5.86 -6.47 5.24
N SER A 121 6.21 -5.34 5.86
CA SER A 121 6.60 -5.27 7.28
C SER A 121 5.57 -5.86 8.24
N GLY A 122 4.28 -5.76 7.91
CA GLY A 122 3.19 -6.17 8.81
C GLY A 122 2.94 -5.22 9.98
N GLU A 123 3.71 -4.14 10.08
CA GLU A 123 3.66 -3.21 11.21
C GLU A 123 2.43 -2.29 11.12
N VAL A 124 1.52 -2.44 12.08
CA VAL A 124 0.25 -1.68 12.12
C VAL A 124 0.50 -0.17 12.20
N ALA A 125 1.54 0.23 12.93
CA ALA A 125 1.90 1.64 13.06
C ALA A 125 2.34 2.26 11.73
N ILE A 126 3.07 1.51 10.89
CA ILE A 126 3.43 1.95 9.53
C ILE A 126 2.17 2.10 8.68
N TYR A 127 1.27 1.13 8.73
CA TYR A 127 -0.02 1.22 8.04
C TYR A 127 -0.82 2.44 8.48
N LYS A 128 -0.87 2.72 9.79
CA LYS A 128 -1.52 3.90 10.33
C LYS A 128 -0.87 5.19 9.84
N ALA A 129 0.46 5.27 9.87
CA ALA A 129 1.19 6.44 9.41
C ALA A 129 0.91 6.75 7.92
N ILE A 130 0.91 5.72 7.07
CA ILE A 130 0.58 5.86 5.64
C ILE A 130 -0.88 6.27 5.45
N PHE A 131 -1.81 5.64 6.18
CA PHE A 131 -3.23 6.02 6.10
C PHE A 131 -3.47 7.47 6.52
N ASP A 132 -2.84 7.91 7.60
CA ASP A 132 -2.92 9.29 8.07
C ASP A 132 -2.33 10.25 7.03
N PHE A 133 -1.18 9.92 6.42
CA PHE A 133 -0.58 10.68 5.33
C PHE A 133 -1.53 10.86 4.14
N LEU A 134 -2.19 9.79 3.70
CA LEU A 134 -3.15 9.85 2.59
C LEU A 134 -4.35 10.73 2.94
N ARG A 135 -4.90 10.58 4.15
CA ARG A 135 -6.03 11.39 4.62
C ARG A 135 -5.68 12.87 4.74
N GLN A 136 -4.54 13.20 5.32
CA GLN A 136 -4.10 14.59 5.50
C GLN A 136 -3.93 15.31 4.15
N ASN A 137 -3.56 14.57 3.11
CA ASN A 137 -3.38 15.11 1.77
C ASN A 137 -4.62 14.99 0.87
N ASN A 138 -5.76 14.54 1.41
CA ASN A 138 -7.01 14.30 0.67
C ASN A 138 -6.83 13.34 -0.52
N ILE A 139 -6.00 12.30 -0.35
CA ILE A 139 -5.72 11.31 -1.37
C ILE A 139 -6.57 10.07 -1.11
N ASN A 140 -7.41 9.71 -2.09
CA ASN A 140 -8.26 8.55 -2.03
C ASN A 140 -7.67 7.41 -2.87
N ILE A 141 -7.35 6.30 -2.21
CA ILE A 141 -6.77 5.11 -2.83
C ILE A 141 -7.75 3.94 -2.74
#